data_AF-A0A8G0L5N6-F1
#
_entry.id   AF-A0A8G0L5N6-F1
#
_cell.length_a   1.000
_cell.length_b   1.000
_cell.length_c   1.000
_cell.angle_alpha   90.00
_cell.angle_beta   90.00
_cell.angle_gamma   90.00
#
_symmetry.space_group_name_H-M   'P 1'
#
loop_
_entity.id
_entity.type
_entity.pdbx_description
1 polymer ?
#
loop_
_entity_poly.entity_id
_entity_poly.type
_entity_poly.pdbx_seq_one_letter_code
_entity_poly.pdbx_strand_id
1 'polypeptide(L)'
;MATTTAPHVIIIGSGITGLLIAQGLKKRGISFAVYDKVDPATRTRDWSMTIFWSFRHYPSLLSEELNNRINEAQSKVYYNPTAVEELVVKNAETGDVLARVNSPFARRVNRVGMRKLLLNGVKVQYDRELVGVEYTTDGVVARFKNGTFEKGTMIVGAEGGQSFVRRMLLGDLALPETYPDVEMININARYTHEQGKYIAENVVPHVDYGVHPKGIFFIILVMRVEDKDDYSTWTFHFVITCPKTLTGTPLKGKSNAERVAILRSLKDNFAEPRRSALMWLPDDLEVPDDSIKMWSPEPWDNHDGRVTLAGDAAHAIAFYRGQGLNNATADAANLVSAIEKGATGEMTMADAITEYDKEVVARGQEEVKLSRELALSMEHWEKFLESPIIKYGGNIPKEMSK
;
A
#
# COMPACT_ATOMS: atom_id res chain seq x y z
N MET A 1 34.22 -27.89 -6.28
CA MET A 1 33.36 -26.75 -6.64
C MET A 1 31.97 -27.10 -6.15
N ALA A 2 31.43 -26.36 -5.18
CA ALA A 2 30.06 -26.58 -4.75
C ALA A 2 29.15 -26.24 -5.94
N THR A 3 28.38 -27.20 -6.42
CA THR A 3 27.32 -26.96 -7.40
C THR A 3 26.32 -26.02 -6.74
N THR A 4 26.28 -24.76 -7.16
CA THR A 4 25.28 -23.81 -6.70
C THR A 4 23.90 -24.30 -7.16
N THR A 5 23.10 -24.76 -6.22
CA THR A 5 21.71 -25.16 -6.50
C THR A 5 20.97 -23.96 -7.05
N ALA A 6 20.32 -24.12 -8.20
CA ALA A 6 19.53 -23.05 -8.81
C ALA A 6 18.46 -22.56 -7.82
N PRO A 7 18.26 -21.24 -7.65
CA PRO A 7 17.35 -20.73 -6.63
C PRO A 7 15.90 -21.10 -6.90
N HIS A 8 15.19 -21.49 -5.84
CA HIS A 8 13.75 -21.63 -5.80
C HIS A 8 13.17 -20.77 -4.67
N VAL A 9 12.46 -19.71 -5.04
CA VAL A 9 11.95 -18.68 -4.13
C VAL A 9 10.53 -18.98 -3.68
N ILE A 10 10.31 -19.16 -2.38
CA ILE A 10 8.99 -19.30 -1.79
C ILE A 10 8.49 -17.91 -1.37
N ILE A 11 7.50 -17.37 -2.07
CA ILE A 11 6.90 -16.07 -1.78
C ILE A 11 5.67 -16.27 -0.92
N ILE A 12 5.66 -15.66 0.27
CA ILE A 12 4.54 -15.71 1.21
C ILE A 12 3.75 -14.41 1.11
N GLY A 13 2.51 -14.51 0.66
CA GLY A 13 1.62 -13.38 0.39
C GLY A 13 1.47 -13.10 -1.10
N SER A 14 0.23 -13.17 -1.59
CA SER A 14 -0.12 -12.82 -2.97
C SER A 14 -0.51 -11.35 -3.13
N GLY A 15 -0.14 -10.48 -2.17
CA GLY A 15 -0.31 -9.04 -2.29
C GLY A 15 0.41 -8.47 -3.51
N ILE A 16 0.25 -7.16 -3.76
CA ILE A 16 0.89 -6.52 -4.93
C ILE A 16 2.41 -6.71 -4.89
N THR A 17 3.04 -6.56 -3.72
CA THR A 17 4.47 -6.81 -3.52
C THR A 17 4.88 -8.23 -3.95
N GLY A 18 4.24 -9.26 -3.40
CA GLY A 18 4.58 -10.66 -3.72
C GLY A 18 4.36 -11.00 -5.19
N LEU A 19 3.30 -10.46 -5.81
CA LEU A 19 3.06 -10.66 -7.24
C LEU A 19 4.05 -9.89 -8.13
N LEU A 20 4.50 -8.70 -7.72
CA LEU A 20 5.57 -7.97 -8.42
C LEU A 20 6.88 -8.76 -8.36
N ILE A 21 7.24 -9.31 -7.20
CA ILE A 21 8.42 -10.18 -7.05
C ILE A 21 8.28 -11.40 -7.97
N ALA A 22 7.12 -12.07 -7.94
CA ALA A 22 6.85 -13.23 -8.80
C ALA A 22 7.01 -12.90 -10.29
N GLN A 23 6.47 -11.78 -10.77
CA GLN A 23 6.64 -11.34 -12.15
C GLN A 23 8.11 -11.03 -12.49
N GLY A 24 8.84 -10.38 -11.57
CA GLY A 24 10.26 -10.08 -11.75
C GLY A 24 11.14 -11.33 -11.84
N LEU A 25 10.86 -12.33 -11.00
CA LEU A 25 11.54 -13.64 -11.05
C LEU A 25 11.17 -14.41 -12.31
N LYS A 26 9.88 -14.43 -12.69
CA LYS A 26 9.39 -15.04 -13.93
C LYS A 26 10.10 -14.45 -15.15
N LYS A 27 10.24 -13.13 -15.22
CA LYS A 27 10.94 -12.43 -16.30
C LYS A 27 12.40 -12.87 -16.45
N ARG A 28 13.03 -13.28 -15.35
CA ARG A 28 14.43 -13.74 -15.28
C ARG A 28 14.58 -15.25 -15.38
N GLY A 29 13.49 -15.99 -15.52
CA GLY A 29 13.53 -17.46 -15.53
C GLY A 29 13.94 -18.08 -14.19
N ILE A 30 13.82 -17.34 -13.08
CA ILE A 30 14.15 -17.83 -11.74
C ILE A 30 12.93 -18.58 -11.19
N SER A 31 13.15 -19.76 -10.60
CA SER A 31 12.09 -20.61 -10.09
C SER A 31 11.45 -20.03 -8.83
N PHE A 32 10.12 -20.09 -8.72
CA PHE A 32 9.39 -19.60 -7.55
C PHE A 32 8.06 -20.30 -7.34
N ALA A 33 7.51 -20.16 -6.14
CA ALA A 33 6.14 -20.53 -5.78
C ALA A 33 5.50 -19.42 -4.93
N VAL A 34 4.22 -19.13 -5.15
CA VAL A 34 3.49 -18.10 -4.41
C VAL A 34 2.39 -18.74 -3.56
N TYR A 35 2.41 -18.41 -2.27
CA TYR A 35 1.49 -18.95 -1.27
C TYR A 35 0.71 -17.83 -0.59
N ASP A 36 -0.58 -18.03 -0.36
CA ASP A 36 -1.40 -17.10 0.43
C ASP A 36 -2.36 -17.87 1.33
N LYS A 37 -2.67 -17.31 2.49
CA LYS A 37 -3.63 -17.89 3.41
C LYS A 37 -5.07 -17.78 2.92
N VAL A 38 -5.41 -16.74 2.16
CA VAL A 38 -6.80 -16.42 1.79
C VAL A 38 -6.91 -16.14 0.30
N ASP A 39 -7.92 -16.73 -0.34
CA ASP A 39 -8.30 -16.35 -1.69
C ASP A 39 -8.88 -14.92 -1.68
N PRO A 40 -8.31 -13.96 -2.43
CA PRO A 40 -8.86 -12.60 -2.50
C PRO A 40 -10.32 -12.54 -2.96
N ALA A 41 -10.85 -13.55 -3.67
CA ALA A 41 -12.24 -13.60 -4.10
C ALA A 41 -13.22 -13.60 -2.91
N THR A 42 -12.77 -14.01 -1.72
CA THR A 42 -13.58 -13.99 -0.50
C THR A 42 -13.44 -12.67 0.29
N ARG A 43 -12.66 -11.71 -0.21
CA ARG A 43 -12.46 -10.40 0.44
C ARG A 43 -13.33 -9.33 -0.22
N THR A 44 -14.17 -8.69 0.58
CA THR A 44 -15.02 -7.57 0.16
C THR A 44 -14.27 -6.24 0.12
N ARG A 45 -13.18 -6.11 0.89
CA ARG A 45 -12.43 -4.86 1.06
C ARG A 45 -11.45 -4.62 -0.09
N ASP A 46 -11.55 -3.44 -0.69
CA ASP A 46 -10.66 -2.91 -1.74
C ASP A 46 -10.25 -1.47 -1.41
N TRP A 47 -9.20 -0.98 -2.05
CA TRP A 47 -8.71 0.39 -1.86
C TRP A 47 -7.95 0.88 -3.09
N SER A 48 -7.89 2.21 -3.22
CA SER A 48 -7.15 2.89 -4.27
C SER A 48 -5.76 3.31 -3.81
N MET A 49 -4.79 3.35 -4.73
CA MET A 49 -3.38 3.65 -4.49
C MET A 49 -2.81 4.46 -5.67
N THR A 50 -1.72 5.17 -5.43
CA THR A 50 -0.98 5.87 -6.50
C THR A 50 0.31 5.12 -6.80
N ILE A 51 0.56 4.77 -8.05
CA ILE A 51 1.92 4.56 -8.55
C ILE A 51 2.44 5.94 -8.97
N PHE A 52 3.65 6.34 -8.59
CA PHE A 52 4.27 7.58 -9.08
C PHE A 52 5.78 7.41 -9.29
N TRP A 53 6.65 7.76 -8.34
CA TRP A 53 8.11 7.64 -8.52
C TRP A 53 8.52 6.19 -8.78
N SER A 54 7.76 5.21 -8.26
CA SER A 54 8.09 3.80 -8.48
C SER A 54 7.75 3.28 -9.87
N PHE A 55 7.07 4.08 -10.71
CA PHE A 55 6.77 3.72 -12.09
C PHE A 55 8.02 3.30 -12.87
N ARG A 56 9.17 3.92 -12.56
CA ARG A 56 10.49 3.59 -13.15
C ARG A 56 10.95 2.14 -12.91
N HIS A 57 10.41 1.45 -11.92
CA HIS A 57 10.79 0.08 -11.59
C HIS A 57 9.96 -0.97 -12.33
N TYR A 58 8.80 -0.61 -12.88
CA TYR A 58 7.92 -1.55 -13.60
C TYR A 58 8.61 -2.20 -14.82
N PRO A 59 9.40 -1.47 -15.63
CA PRO A 59 10.15 -2.08 -16.73
C PRO A 59 11.13 -3.18 -16.31
N SER A 60 11.71 -3.14 -15.11
CA SER A 60 12.61 -4.20 -14.64
C SER A 60 11.87 -5.41 -14.06
N LEU A 61 10.62 -5.22 -13.64
CA LEU A 61 9.78 -6.25 -13.01
C LEU A 61 8.86 -6.97 -13.99
N LEU A 62 8.25 -6.25 -14.93
CA LEU A 62 7.21 -6.80 -15.80
C LEU A 62 7.74 -7.10 -17.21
N SER A 63 7.10 -8.04 -17.90
CA SER A 63 7.30 -8.22 -19.35
C SER A 63 6.87 -6.97 -20.11
N GLU A 64 7.30 -6.83 -21.36
CA GLU A 64 6.87 -5.71 -22.22
C GLU A 64 5.34 -5.68 -22.38
N GLU A 65 4.73 -6.85 -22.59
CA GLU A 65 3.28 -7.00 -22.68
C GLU A 65 2.56 -6.45 -21.43
N LEU A 66 3.01 -6.81 -20.22
CA LEU A 66 2.37 -6.36 -18.99
C LEU A 66 2.64 -4.88 -18.69
N ASN A 67 3.81 -4.36 -19.06
CA ASN A 67 4.10 -2.92 -18.96
C ASN A 67 3.13 -2.11 -19.84
N ASN A 68 2.87 -2.56 -21.07
CA ASN A 68 1.93 -1.91 -21.99
C ASN A 68 0.48 -1.96 -21.48
N ARG A 69 0.17 -2.90 -20.60
CA ARG A 69 -1.15 -3.13 -20.00
C ARG A 69 -1.30 -2.55 -18.60
N ILE A 70 -0.30 -1.81 -18.07
CA ILE A 70 -0.34 -1.27 -16.71
C ILE A 70 -1.58 -0.39 -16.44
N ASN A 71 -2.09 0.27 -17.48
CA ASN A 71 -3.26 1.12 -17.40
C ASN A 71 -4.57 0.32 -17.17
N GLU A 72 -4.59 -1.00 -17.41
CA GLU A 72 -5.72 -1.89 -17.05
C GLU A 72 -5.94 -1.97 -15.54
N ALA A 73 -4.92 -1.66 -14.74
CA ALA A 73 -5.01 -1.65 -13.28
C ALA A 73 -5.56 -0.34 -12.70
N GLN A 74 -5.80 0.67 -13.55
CA GLN A 74 -6.27 1.97 -13.10
C GLN A 74 -7.68 1.92 -12.50
N SER A 75 -7.95 2.83 -11.57
CA SER A 75 -9.30 3.03 -11.03
C SER A 75 -10.29 3.53 -12.09
N LYS A 76 -9.79 4.33 -13.05
CA LYS A 76 -10.48 4.73 -14.28
C LYS A 76 -9.74 4.14 -15.48
N VAL A 77 -10.15 2.96 -15.94
CA VAL A 77 -9.41 2.21 -16.99
C VAL A 77 -9.33 2.99 -18.32
N TYR A 78 -10.35 3.79 -18.63
CA TYR A 78 -10.41 4.62 -19.83
C TYR A 78 -9.60 5.92 -19.75
N TYR A 79 -9.01 6.23 -18.59
CA TYR A 79 -8.23 7.45 -18.41
C TYR A 79 -6.80 7.25 -18.91
N ASN A 80 -6.35 8.18 -19.76
CA ASN A 80 -4.97 8.25 -20.20
C ASN A 80 -4.19 9.23 -19.32
N PRO A 81 -3.26 8.75 -18.47
CA PRO A 81 -2.46 9.62 -17.63
C PRO A 81 -1.55 10.50 -18.48
N THR A 82 -1.37 11.72 -18.01
CA THR A 82 -0.40 12.68 -18.55
C THR A 82 1.01 12.35 -18.05
N ALA A 83 2.01 13.07 -18.55
CA ALA A 83 3.40 12.90 -18.09
C ALA A 83 3.57 13.30 -16.61
N VAL A 84 2.83 14.32 -16.16
CA VAL A 84 2.87 14.84 -14.79
C VAL A 84 1.44 15.12 -14.36
N GLU A 85 0.95 14.28 -13.44
CA GLU A 85 -0.32 14.53 -12.75
C GLU A 85 -0.10 15.47 -11.57
N GLU A 86 -1.20 15.93 -10.96
CA GLU A 86 -1.16 16.80 -9.80
C GLU A 86 -2.00 16.24 -8.65
N LEU A 87 -1.46 16.33 -7.44
CA LEU A 87 -2.20 16.16 -6.20
C LEU A 87 -2.56 17.55 -5.66
N VAL A 88 -3.85 17.86 -5.62
CA VAL A 88 -4.36 19.11 -5.04
C VAL A 88 -4.62 18.89 -3.56
N VAL A 89 -3.91 19.64 -2.72
CA VAL A 89 -4.11 19.68 -1.27
C VAL A 89 -5.01 20.85 -0.94
N LYS A 90 -6.14 20.60 -0.27
CA LYS A 90 -7.15 21.60 0.07
C LYS A 90 -7.31 21.76 1.56
N ASN A 91 -7.72 22.96 1.97
CA ASN A 91 -8.33 23.18 3.27
C ASN A 91 -9.72 22.52 3.25
N ALA A 92 -9.92 21.50 4.09
CA ALA A 92 -11.16 20.73 4.09
C ALA A 92 -12.36 21.52 4.66
N GLU A 93 -12.12 22.60 5.42
CA GLU A 93 -13.16 23.48 5.97
C GLU A 93 -13.69 24.47 4.93
N THR A 94 -12.78 25.15 4.22
CA THR A 94 -13.14 26.24 3.29
C THR A 94 -13.21 25.79 1.83
N GLY A 95 -12.51 24.71 1.47
CA GLY A 95 -12.35 24.25 0.10
C GLY A 95 -11.19 24.91 -0.66
N ASP A 96 -10.49 25.86 -0.02
CA ASP A 96 -9.37 26.58 -0.64
C ASP A 96 -8.21 25.65 -0.98
N VAL A 97 -7.54 25.91 -2.10
CA VAL A 97 -6.33 25.19 -2.48
C VAL A 97 -5.17 25.69 -1.63
N LEU A 98 -4.54 24.79 -0.87
CA LEU A 98 -3.36 25.06 -0.06
C LEU A 98 -2.07 24.83 -0.84
N ALA A 99 -2.01 23.73 -1.60
CA ALA A 99 -0.84 23.37 -2.37
C ALA A 99 -1.23 22.52 -3.59
N ARG A 100 -0.38 22.60 -4.62
CA ARG A 100 -0.45 21.82 -5.84
C ARG A 100 0.84 21.02 -5.97
N VAL A 101 0.73 19.71 -5.90
CA VAL A 101 1.89 18.81 -5.81
C VAL A 101 2.05 18.01 -7.09
N ASN A 102 3.11 18.29 -7.84
CA ASN A 102 3.45 17.54 -9.04
C ASN A 102 3.75 16.07 -8.69
N SER A 103 3.14 15.18 -9.46
CA SER A 103 3.26 13.72 -9.32
C SER A 103 3.64 13.13 -10.68
N PRO A 104 4.93 13.18 -11.06
CA PRO A 104 5.41 12.62 -12.32
C PRO A 104 5.05 11.13 -12.45
N PHE A 105 4.60 10.75 -13.66
CA PHE A 105 4.21 9.38 -14.00
C PHE A 105 3.09 8.80 -13.14
N ALA A 106 2.32 9.64 -12.45
CA ALA A 106 1.36 9.11 -11.51
C ALA A 106 0.20 8.41 -12.20
N ARG A 107 -0.20 7.27 -11.63
CA ARG A 107 -1.34 6.46 -12.07
C ARG A 107 -2.13 6.04 -10.85
N ARG A 108 -3.42 6.35 -10.86
CA ARG A 108 -4.35 5.92 -9.82
C ARG A 108 -4.80 4.50 -10.13
N VAL A 109 -4.33 3.54 -9.35
CA VAL A 109 -4.65 2.12 -9.49
C VAL A 109 -5.44 1.63 -8.29
N ASN A 110 -6.16 0.52 -8.43
CA ASN A 110 -6.78 -0.16 -7.29
C ASN A 110 -6.17 -1.55 -7.08
N ARG A 111 -6.31 -2.08 -5.87
CA ARG A 111 -5.68 -3.35 -5.50
C ARG A 111 -6.18 -4.51 -6.37
N VAL A 112 -7.47 -4.59 -6.66
CA VAL A 112 -8.01 -5.67 -7.50
C VAL A 112 -7.47 -5.62 -8.92
N GLY A 113 -7.41 -4.43 -9.54
CA GLY A 113 -6.87 -4.21 -10.88
C GLY A 113 -5.39 -4.57 -10.97
N MET A 114 -4.58 -4.12 -10.01
CA MET A 114 -3.16 -4.48 -9.92
C MET A 114 -2.98 -5.99 -9.79
N ARG A 115 -3.74 -6.65 -8.90
CA ARG A 115 -3.67 -8.10 -8.75
C ARG A 115 -4.08 -8.82 -10.04
N LYS A 116 -5.17 -8.40 -10.70
CA LYS A 116 -5.64 -9.00 -11.95
C LYS A 116 -4.56 -8.96 -13.03
N LEU A 117 -3.90 -7.81 -13.19
CA LEU A 117 -2.78 -7.66 -14.11
C LEU A 117 -1.60 -8.58 -13.74
N LEU A 118 -1.17 -8.54 -12.47
CA LEU A 118 0.03 -9.23 -12.01
C LEU A 118 -0.15 -10.75 -11.82
N LEU A 119 -1.38 -11.27 -11.84
CA LEU A 119 -1.65 -12.71 -11.86
C LEU A 119 -1.43 -13.34 -13.24
N ASN A 120 -1.15 -12.56 -14.28
CA ASN A 120 -0.96 -13.10 -15.63
C ASN A 120 0.20 -14.13 -15.68
N GLY A 121 -0.19 -15.39 -15.88
CA GLY A 121 0.70 -16.54 -15.86
C GLY A 121 1.49 -16.71 -14.56
N VAL A 122 0.93 -16.29 -13.42
CA VAL A 122 1.43 -16.56 -12.07
C VAL A 122 0.37 -17.38 -11.33
N LYS A 123 0.74 -18.57 -10.88
CA LYS A 123 -0.15 -19.43 -10.08
C LYS A 123 0.06 -19.15 -8.59
N VAL A 124 -1.03 -18.87 -7.88
CA VAL A 124 -1.04 -18.72 -6.43
C VAL A 124 -1.69 -19.94 -5.80
N GLN A 125 -1.09 -20.45 -4.73
CA GLN A 125 -1.64 -21.54 -3.91
C GLN A 125 -2.29 -20.93 -2.66
N TYR A 126 -3.61 -21.00 -2.59
CA TYR A 126 -4.41 -20.51 -1.46
C TYR A 126 -4.59 -21.57 -0.37
N ASP A 127 -5.19 -21.20 0.77
CA ASP A 127 -5.26 -22.06 1.97
C ASP A 127 -3.87 -22.52 2.42
N ARG A 128 -2.91 -21.59 2.40
CA ARG A 128 -1.50 -21.83 2.73
C ARG A 128 -1.00 -20.76 3.69
N GLU A 129 -1.54 -20.79 4.91
CA GLU A 129 -1.05 -19.96 6.02
C GLU A 129 0.28 -20.53 6.53
N LEU A 130 1.38 -19.80 6.31
CA LEU A 130 2.70 -20.16 6.83
C LEU A 130 2.69 -20.12 8.35
N VAL A 131 3.16 -21.19 9.00
CA VAL A 131 3.22 -21.33 10.46
C VAL A 131 4.61 -21.71 10.97
N GLY A 132 5.56 -21.98 10.07
CA GLY A 132 6.94 -22.30 10.45
C GLY A 132 7.88 -22.36 9.26
N VAL A 133 9.16 -22.15 9.54
CA VAL A 133 10.25 -22.29 8.59
C VAL A 133 11.32 -23.17 9.23
N GLU A 134 11.78 -24.17 8.49
CA GLU A 134 12.95 -24.97 8.88
C GLU A 134 14.11 -24.65 7.95
N TYR A 135 15.29 -24.42 8.52
CA TYR A 135 16.53 -24.24 7.78
C TYR A 135 17.19 -25.59 7.60
N THR A 136 17.51 -25.92 6.35
CA THR A 136 18.21 -27.15 5.98
C THR A 136 19.63 -26.81 5.52
N THR A 137 20.43 -27.83 5.25
CA THR A 137 21.80 -27.67 4.73
C THR A 137 21.85 -26.93 3.39
N ASP A 138 20.81 -27.06 2.58
CA ASP A 138 20.76 -26.63 1.18
C ASP A 138 19.61 -25.65 0.88
N GLY A 139 18.82 -25.25 1.88
CA GLY A 139 17.72 -24.32 1.68
C GLY A 139 16.79 -24.23 2.89
N VAL A 140 15.48 -24.13 2.61
CA VAL A 140 14.41 -23.94 3.58
C VAL A 140 13.20 -24.82 3.31
N VAL A 141 12.45 -25.13 4.36
CA VAL A 141 11.14 -25.79 4.27
C VAL A 141 10.09 -24.88 4.90
N ALA A 142 9.12 -24.44 4.09
CA ALA A 142 7.95 -23.69 4.55
C ALA A 142 6.88 -24.67 5.03
N ARG A 143 6.41 -24.53 6.28
CA ARG A 143 5.32 -25.34 6.85
C ARG A 143 4.02 -24.54 6.90
N PHE A 144 2.95 -25.12 6.37
CA PHE A 144 1.63 -24.49 6.35
C PHE A 144 0.69 -25.11 7.37
N LYS A 145 -0.26 -24.30 7.86
CA LYS A 145 -1.22 -24.66 8.91
C LYS A 145 -2.04 -25.92 8.61
N ASN A 146 -2.34 -26.17 7.34
CA ASN A 146 -3.09 -27.35 6.91
C ASN A 146 -2.22 -28.63 6.81
N GLY A 147 -0.99 -28.59 7.31
CA GLY A 147 -0.07 -29.74 7.35
C GLY A 147 0.76 -29.93 6.09
N THR A 148 0.51 -29.16 5.01
CA THR A 148 1.35 -29.20 3.81
C THR A 148 2.66 -28.43 4.00
N PHE A 149 3.64 -28.68 3.13
CA PHE A 149 4.92 -27.98 3.14
C PHE A 149 5.43 -27.74 1.72
N GLU A 150 6.38 -26.81 1.58
CA GLU A 150 7.11 -26.55 0.33
C GLU A 150 8.61 -26.47 0.63
N LYS A 151 9.44 -26.97 -0.29
CA LYS A 151 10.90 -26.88 -0.21
C LYS A 151 11.41 -25.82 -1.19
N GLY A 152 12.37 -25.02 -0.75
CA GLY A 152 12.99 -24.00 -1.60
C GLY A 152 14.38 -23.65 -1.11
N THR A 153 15.02 -22.71 -1.80
CA THR A 153 16.32 -22.18 -1.36
C THR A 153 16.16 -20.93 -0.50
N MET A 154 15.03 -20.21 -0.64
CA MET A 154 14.75 -19.02 0.15
C MET A 154 13.25 -18.77 0.35
N ILE A 155 12.91 -18.02 1.41
CA ILE A 155 11.56 -17.50 1.68
C ILE A 155 11.58 -15.97 1.62
N VAL A 156 10.57 -15.40 0.98
CA VAL A 156 10.30 -13.96 1.00
C VAL A 156 8.97 -13.70 1.68
N GLY A 157 9.01 -13.00 2.81
CA GLY A 157 7.82 -12.51 3.50
C GLY A 157 7.26 -11.26 2.82
N ALA A 158 6.12 -11.40 2.15
CA ALA A 158 5.39 -10.33 1.47
C ALA A 158 3.90 -10.31 1.89
N GLU A 159 3.59 -10.84 3.07
CA GLU A 159 2.23 -11.07 3.57
C GLU A 159 1.64 -9.90 4.40
N GLY A 160 2.29 -8.73 4.32
CA GLY A 160 1.75 -7.46 4.76
C GLY A 160 2.08 -7.07 6.21
N GLY A 161 1.44 -6.00 6.70
CA GLY A 161 1.76 -5.39 8.00
C GLY A 161 1.56 -6.26 9.25
N GLN A 162 0.98 -7.45 9.11
CA GLN A 162 0.84 -8.47 10.17
C GLN A 162 1.74 -9.68 9.90
N SER A 163 2.89 -9.47 9.24
CA SER A 163 3.80 -10.51 8.77
C SER A 163 4.19 -11.53 9.85
N PHE A 164 4.03 -12.81 9.51
CA PHE A 164 4.54 -13.93 10.29
C PHE A 164 6.05 -14.04 10.13
N VAL A 165 6.57 -13.90 8.92
CA VAL A 165 8.01 -14.00 8.64
C VAL A 165 8.76 -12.93 9.43
N ARG A 166 8.25 -11.70 9.49
CA ARG A 166 8.83 -10.63 10.32
C ARG A 166 8.88 -11.02 11.80
N ARG A 167 7.78 -11.53 12.35
CA ARG A 167 7.73 -11.97 13.77
C ARG A 167 8.66 -13.14 14.05
N MET A 168 8.82 -14.04 13.11
CA MET A 168 9.76 -15.16 13.23
C MET A 168 11.21 -14.67 13.32
N LEU A 169 11.59 -13.67 12.52
CA LEU A 169 12.96 -13.13 12.49
C LEU A 169 13.28 -12.24 13.69
N LEU A 170 12.30 -11.48 14.20
CA LEU A 170 12.55 -10.36 15.12
C LEU A 170 11.85 -10.49 16.48
N GLY A 171 10.99 -11.49 16.69
CA GLY A 171 10.24 -11.64 17.93
C GLY A 171 9.41 -10.39 18.26
N ASP A 172 9.55 -9.88 19.48
CA ASP A 172 8.81 -8.70 19.95
C ASP A 172 9.16 -7.42 19.18
N LEU A 173 10.37 -7.33 18.60
CA LEU A 173 10.77 -6.19 17.76
C LEU A 173 9.94 -6.09 16.47
N ALA A 174 9.23 -7.15 16.08
CA ALA A 174 8.35 -7.16 14.90
C ALA A 174 6.97 -6.55 15.14
N LEU A 175 6.63 -6.23 16.39
CA LEU A 175 5.30 -5.77 16.76
C LEU A 175 5.07 -4.34 16.25
N PRO A 176 4.01 -4.08 15.47
CA PRO A 176 3.72 -2.74 15.02
C PRO A 176 3.21 -1.89 16.17
N GLU A 177 3.60 -0.63 16.18
CA GLU A 177 2.99 0.39 17.01
C GLU A 177 1.63 0.78 16.42
N THR A 178 0.66 1.00 17.30
CA THR A 178 -0.59 1.66 16.90
C THR A 178 -0.39 3.15 17.05
N TYR A 179 -0.63 3.89 15.96
CA TYR A 179 -0.55 5.34 15.99
C TYR A 179 -1.58 5.90 16.99
N PRO A 180 -1.18 6.76 17.95
CA PRO A 180 -2.06 7.15 19.05
C PRO A 180 -3.20 8.08 18.60
N ASP A 181 -4.24 8.14 19.45
CA ASP A 181 -5.21 9.24 19.60
C ASP A 181 -6.01 9.79 18.41
N VAL A 182 -6.01 9.07 17.28
CA VAL A 182 -6.90 9.31 16.15
C VAL A 182 -7.89 8.17 15.93
N GLU A 183 -9.08 8.51 15.45
CA GLU A 183 -10.00 7.57 14.80
C GLU A 183 -9.59 7.41 13.34
N MET A 184 -9.59 6.18 12.83
CA MET A 184 -9.36 5.88 11.42
C MET A 184 -10.62 5.28 10.81
N ILE A 185 -11.08 5.87 9.71
CA ILE A 185 -12.18 5.36 8.90
C ILE A 185 -11.66 5.14 7.49
N ASN A 186 -11.84 3.92 6.97
CA ASN A 186 -11.44 3.56 5.62
C ASN A 186 -12.56 2.75 4.96
N ILE A 187 -13.37 3.42 4.14
CA ILE A 187 -14.64 2.92 3.62
C ILE A 187 -14.73 3.10 2.10
N ASN A 188 -15.56 2.28 1.46
CA ASN A 188 -15.96 2.46 0.08
C ASN A 188 -17.46 2.72 0.03
N ALA A 189 -17.91 3.71 -0.73
CA ALA A 189 -19.34 3.95 -0.94
C ALA A 189 -19.68 4.13 -2.43
N ARG A 190 -20.91 3.76 -2.77
CA ARG A 190 -21.58 4.11 -4.02
C ARG A 190 -22.70 5.09 -3.70
N TYR A 191 -23.10 5.84 -4.70
CA TYR A 191 -24.16 6.84 -4.59
C TYR A 191 -25.15 6.66 -5.74
N THR A 192 -26.26 7.40 -5.70
CA THR A 192 -27.10 7.57 -6.89
C THR A 192 -26.30 8.19 -8.04
N HIS A 193 -26.82 8.09 -9.26
CA HIS A 193 -26.14 8.62 -10.44
C HIS A 193 -25.80 10.12 -10.30
N GLU A 194 -26.77 10.94 -9.88
CA GLU A 194 -26.62 12.39 -9.74
C GLU A 194 -25.58 12.76 -8.66
N GLN A 195 -25.66 12.09 -7.50
CA GLN A 195 -24.73 12.29 -6.39
C GLN A 195 -23.31 11.84 -6.75
N GLY A 196 -23.18 10.66 -7.38
CA GLY A 196 -21.92 10.11 -7.83
C GLY A 196 -21.25 11.00 -8.88
N LYS A 197 -22.04 11.53 -9.82
CA LYS A 197 -21.57 12.50 -10.82
C LYS A 197 -21.02 13.76 -10.16
N TYR A 198 -21.75 14.34 -9.21
CA TYR A 198 -21.32 15.51 -8.46
C TYR A 198 -19.98 15.28 -7.74
N ILE A 199 -19.84 14.15 -7.03
CA ILE A 199 -18.58 13.81 -6.34
C ILE A 199 -17.46 13.62 -7.38
N ALA A 200 -17.70 12.87 -8.45
CA ALA A 200 -16.69 12.59 -9.47
C ALA A 200 -16.13 13.84 -10.16
N GLU A 201 -16.99 14.82 -10.46
CA GLU A 201 -16.61 16.09 -11.08
C GLU A 201 -15.78 16.99 -10.14
N ASN A 202 -15.91 16.81 -8.82
CA ASN A 202 -15.20 17.59 -7.81
C ASN A 202 -13.95 16.92 -7.24
N VAL A 203 -13.70 15.65 -7.57
CA VAL A 203 -12.52 14.85 -7.14
C VAL A 203 -11.44 14.83 -8.23
N VAL A 204 -11.30 15.93 -8.99
CA VAL A 204 -10.52 15.98 -10.23
C VAL A 204 -8.99 15.98 -10.03
N PRO A 205 -8.23 15.24 -10.87
CA PRO A 205 -8.70 14.23 -11.82
C PRO A 205 -9.07 12.87 -11.15
N HIS A 206 -8.49 12.59 -9.98
CA HIS A 206 -8.64 11.28 -9.31
C HIS A 206 -8.75 11.31 -7.78
N VAL A 207 -8.34 12.42 -7.15
CA VAL A 207 -8.12 12.50 -5.72
C VAL A 207 -8.40 13.90 -5.22
N ASP A 208 -9.10 13.98 -4.11
CA ASP A 208 -9.33 15.21 -3.37
C ASP A 208 -8.73 15.05 -1.99
N TYR A 209 -7.56 15.65 -1.77
CA TYR A 209 -6.78 15.53 -0.53
C TYR A 209 -7.07 16.73 0.36
N GLY A 210 -7.64 16.50 1.54
CA GLY A 210 -8.10 17.57 2.41
C GLY A 210 -7.57 17.43 3.82
N VAL A 211 -7.15 18.57 4.37
CA VAL A 211 -6.77 18.69 5.77
C VAL A 211 -7.57 19.83 6.39
N HIS A 212 -8.15 19.58 7.56
CA HIS A 212 -8.97 20.53 8.30
C HIS A 212 -8.18 21.09 9.49
N PRO A 213 -8.31 22.39 9.81
CA PRO A 213 -7.77 22.99 11.04
C PRO A 213 -8.11 22.26 12.36
N LYS A 214 -9.18 21.46 12.41
CA LYS A 214 -9.58 20.66 13.58
C LYS A 214 -8.83 19.33 13.73
N GLY A 215 -7.73 19.15 13.01
CA GLY A 215 -6.93 17.92 13.07
C GLY A 215 -7.47 16.77 12.22
N ILE A 216 -8.28 17.08 11.19
CA ILE A 216 -8.93 16.05 10.36
C ILE A 216 -8.20 15.91 9.03
N PHE A 217 -7.84 14.68 8.68
CA PHE A 217 -7.50 14.32 7.31
C PHE A 217 -8.71 13.65 6.65
N PHE A 218 -9.08 14.09 5.45
CA PHE A 218 -10.16 13.46 4.70
C PHE A 218 -9.81 13.46 3.22
N ILE A 219 -9.47 12.28 2.70
CA ILE A 219 -9.21 12.06 1.28
C ILE A 219 -10.38 11.33 0.63
N ILE A 220 -10.75 11.79 -0.57
CA ILE A 220 -11.72 11.13 -1.44
C ILE A 220 -10.97 10.65 -2.68
N LEU A 221 -11.13 9.38 -3.03
CA LEU A 221 -10.52 8.78 -4.20
C LEU A 221 -11.58 8.09 -5.06
N VAL A 222 -11.43 8.15 -6.38
CA VAL A 222 -12.15 7.22 -7.25
C VAL A 222 -11.49 5.85 -7.13
N MET A 223 -12.25 4.83 -6.68
CA MET A 223 -11.75 3.48 -6.44
C MET A 223 -11.91 2.60 -7.67
N ARG A 224 -13.12 2.58 -8.23
CA ARG A 224 -13.44 1.76 -9.41
C ARG A 224 -14.58 2.39 -10.19
N VAL A 225 -14.46 2.32 -11.51
CA VAL A 225 -15.48 2.68 -12.47
C VAL A 225 -15.79 1.46 -13.34
N GLU A 226 -17.03 0.97 -13.27
CA GLU A 226 -17.50 -0.15 -14.10
C GLU A 226 -18.09 0.38 -15.41
N ASP A 227 -18.94 1.40 -15.34
CA ASP A 227 -19.44 2.15 -16.50
C ASP A 227 -19.05 3.64 -16.36
N LYS A 228 -18.40 4.19 -17.39
CA LYS A 228 -17.93 5.58 -17.40
C LYS A 228 -19.07 6.60 -17.47
N ASP A 229 -20.21 6.21 -18.03
CA ASP A 229 -21.35 7.09 -18.26
C ASP A 229 -22.44 6.89 -17.19
N ASP A 230 -22.43 5.78 -16.45
CA ASP A 230 -23.30 5.56 -15.28
C ASP A 230 -22.55 5.70 -13.94
N TYR A 231 -22.66 6.88 -13.35
CA TYR A 231 -22.05 7.22 -12.05
C TYR A 231 -22.59 6.43 -10.85
N SER A 232 -23.73 5.73 -10.97
CA SER A 232 -24.20 4.84 -9.91
C SER A 232 -23.32 3.60 -9.75
N THR A 233 -22.57 3.25 -10.81
CA THR A 233 -21.60 2.14 -10.79
C THR A 233 -20.24 2.55 -10.20
N TRP A 234 -20.01 3.86 -10.00
CA TRP A 234 -18.75 4.36 -9.50
C TRP A 234 -18.66 4.11 -8.01
N THR A 235 -17.51 3.58 -7.59
CA THR A 235 -17.19 3.39 -6.18
C THR A 235 -16.13 4.39 -5.77
N PHE A 236 -16.41 5.12 -4.69
CA PHE A 236 -15.50 6.09 -4.09
C PHE A 236 -14.90 5.51 -2.82
N HIS A 237 -13.59 5.71 -2.64
CA HIS A 237 -12.84 5.30 -1.48
C HIS A 237 -12.58 6.53 -0.61
N PHE A 238 -12.97 6.46 0.65
CA PHE A 238 -12.73 7.51 1.64
C PHE A 238 -11.75 7.02 2.69
N VAL A 239 -10.76 7.85 3.01
CA VAL A 239 -9.95 7.68 4.20
C VAL A 239 -10.08 8.94 5.03
N ILE A 240 -10.55 8.78 6.27
CA ILE A 240 -10.76 9.86 7.22
C ILE A 240 -9.97 9.53 8.47
N THR A 241 -9.20 10.49 8.96
CA THR A 241 -8.69 10.46 10.32
C THR A 241 -9.08 11.73 11.04
N CYS A 242 -9.46 11.58 12.32
CA CYS A 242 -9.85 12.72 13.14
C CYS A 242 -9.49 12.46 14.60
N PRO A 243 -9.33 13.52 15.41
CA PRO A 243 -9.09 13.35 16.84
C PRO A 243 -10.28 12.67 17.49
N LYS A 244 -10.04 11.74 18.43
CA LYS A 244 -11.11 11.03 19.17
C LYS A 244 -12.04 11.97 19.94
N THR A 245 -11.57 13.17 20.28
CA THR A 245 -12.38 14.21 20.92
C THR A 245 -13.47 14.76 20.00
N LEU A 246 -13.25 14.73 18.69
CA LEU A 246 -14.16 15.30 17.69
C LEU A 246 -15.34 14.36 17.36
N THR A 247 -15.15 13.05 17.54
CA THR A 247 -16.26 12.08 17.48
C THR A 247 -17.07 12.01 18.77
N GLY A 248 -16.62 12.71 19.84
CA GLY A 248 -17.25 12.77 21.16
C GLY A 248 -17.18 11.47 21.98
N THR A 249 -17.12 10.31 21.31
CA THR A 249 -16.93 8.98 21.88
C THR A 249 -16.15 8.11 20.89
N PRO A 250 -15.32 7.14 21.36
CA PRO A 250 -14.56 6.27 20.46
C PRO A 250 -15.48 5.53 19.48
N LEU A 251 -15.07 5.37 18.21
CA LEU A 251 -15.83 4.57 17.23
C LEU A 251 -15.82 3.08 17.59
N LYS A 252 -14.72 2.65 18.21
CA LYS A 252 -14.54 1.32 18.77
C LYS A 252 -15.64 1.00 19.78
N GLY A 253 -16.25 -0.17 19.63
CA GLY A 253 -17.33 -0.65 20.49
C GLY A 253 -18.74 -0.15 20.11
N LYS A 254 -18.86 0.79 19.17
CA LYS A 254 -20.16 1.20 18.61
C LYS A 254 -20.68 0.23 17.57
N SER A 255 -22.00 0.18 17.39
CA SER A 255 -22.65 -0.49 16.28
C SER A 255 -22.34 0.20 14.95
N ASN A 256 -22.53 -0.52 13.83
CA ASN A 256 -22.31 0.03 12.50
C ASN A 256 -23.18 1.28 12.23
N ALA A 257 -24.47 1.21 12.58
CA ALA A 257 -25.41 2.31 12.41
C ALA A 257 -24.98 3.58 13.17
N GLU A 258 -24.47 3.43 14.40
CA GLU A 258 -23.92 4.55 15.16
C GLU A 258 -22.69 5.16 14.50
N ARG A 259 -21.79 4.35 13.94
CA ARG A 259 -20.61 4.84 13.22
C ARG A 259 -20.99 5.64 11.97
N VAL A 260 -21.95 5.15 11.19
CA VAL A 260 -22.51 5.88 10.03
C VAL A 260 -23.13 7.20 10.46
N ALA A 261 -23.92 7.21 11.54
CA ALA A 261 -24.53 8.42 12.07
C ALA A 261 -23.48 9.46 12.53
N ILE A 262 -22.40 9.01 13.19
CA ILE A 262 -21.27 9.86 13.58
C ILE A 262 -20.61 10.46 12.34
N LEU A 263 -20.31 9.67 11.31
CA LEU A 263 -19.72 10.20 10.06
C LEU A 263 -20.61 11.27 9.41
N ARG A 264 -21.92 11.02 9.29
CA ARG A 264 -22.88 12.01 8.78
C ARG A 264 -22.93 13.28 9.61
N SER A 265 -22.75 13.18 10.93
CA SER A 265 -22.74 14.34 11.83
C SER A 265 -21.57 15.29 11.54
N LEU A 266 -20.46 14.78 10.97
CA LEU A 266 -19.29 15.59 10.68
C LEU A 266 -19.46 16.51 9.47
N LYS A 267 -20.48 16.29 8.61
CA LYS A 267 -20.66 16.95 7.31
C LYS A 267 -20.57 18.48 7.38
N ASP A 268 -21.11 19.10 8.43
CA ASP A 268 -21.21 20.56 8.55
C ASP A 268 -19.87 21.22 8.93
N ASN A 269 -18.81 20.43 9.18
CA ASN A 269 -17.45 20.92 9.33
C ASN A 269 -16.73 21.11 7.97
N PHE A 270 -17.27 20.60 6.86
CA PHE A 270 -16.52 20.53 5.61
C PHE A 270 -17.11 21.40 4.50
N ALA A 271 -16.23 21.83 3.60
CA ALA A 271 -16.59 22.30 2.28
C ALA A 271 -16.89 21.13 1.32
N GLU A 272 -17.37 21.46 0.13
CA GLU A 272 -17.61 20.49 -0.93
C GLU A 272 -16.29 19.94 -1.53
N PRO A 273 -16.28 18.68 -2.01
CA PRO A 273 -17.39 17.73 -2.05
C PRO A 273 -17.55 16.87 -0.78
N ARG A 274 -16.72 17.08 0.26
CA ARG A 274 -16.72 16.26 1.49
C ARG A 274 -18.05 16.34 2.24
N ARG A 275 -18.63 17.54 2.31
CA ARG A 275 -19.93 17.75 2.94
C ARG A 275 -21.00 16.87 2.30
N SER A 276 -21.16 16.96 0.99
CA SER A 276 -22.14 16.15 0.26
C SER A 276 -21.84 14.66 0.35
N ALA A 277 -20.57 14.25 0.22
CA ALA A 277 -20.17 12.85 0.35
C ALA A 277 -20.57 12.26 1.73
N LEU A 278 -20.36 13.00 2.82
CA LEU A 278 -20.79 12.55 4.15
C LEU A 278 -22.31 12.58 4.32
N MET A 279 -22.98 13.60 3.78
CA MET A 279 -24.44 13.72 3.87
C MET A 279 -25.14 12.54 3.19
N TRP A 280 -24.61 12.08 2.06
CA TRP A 280 -25.22 11.06 1.20
C TRP A 280 -24.71 9.64 1.43
N LEU A 281 -23.93 9.39 2.48
CA LEU A 281 -23.46 8.03 2.80
C LEU A 281 -24.67 7.07 2.81
N PRO A 282 -24.58 5.87 2.22
CA PRO A 282 -25.67 4.88 2.28
C PRO A 282 -25.98 4.44 3.71
N ASP A 283 -27.24 4.07 4.00
CA ASP A 283 -27.65 3.57 5.33
C ASP A 283 -27.07 2.19 5.65
N ASP A 284 -26.83 1.37 4.62
CA ASP A 284 -26.29 0.01 4.69
C ASP A 284 -24.75 -0.03 4.60
N LEU A 285 -24.10 1.13 4.57
CA LEU A 285 -22.64 1.23 4.51
C LEU A 285 -21.99 0.58 5.74
N GLU A 286 -21.06 -0.35 5.51
CA GLU A 286 -20.21 -0.87 6.58
C GLU A 286 -19.04 0.08 6.88
N VAL A 287 -18.93 0.49 8.15
CA VAL A 287 -17.86 1.31 8.70
C VAL A 287 -17.00 0.46 9.64
N PRO A 288 -15.86 -0.07 9.17
CA PRO A 288 -14.98 -0.92 9.96
C PRO A 288 -14.35 -0.15 11.13
N ASP A 289 -13.95 -0.89 12.16
CA ASP A 289 -13.12 -0.40 13.26
C ASP A 289 -11.65 -0.59 12.86
N ASP A 290 -11.06 0.45 12.26
CA ASP A 290 -9.68 0.44 11.80
C ASP A 290 -8.75 1.19 12.74
N SER A 291 -7.49 0.79 12.72
CA SER A 291 -6.41 1.48 13.44
C SER A 291 -5.22 1.66 12.52
N ILE A 292 -4.57 2.82 12.59
CA ILE A 292 -3.30 3.03 11.89
C ILE A 292 -2.22 2.26 12.63
N LYS A 293 -1.58 1.32 11.95
CA LYS A 293 -0.45 0.55 12.47
C LYS A 293 0.78 0.87 11.65
N MET A 294 1.88 1.13 12.33
CA MET A 294 3.17 1.37 11.70
C MET A 294 4.23 0.49 12.33
N TRP A 295 5.26 0.17 11.57
CA TRP A 295 6.41 -0.56 12.07
C TRP A 295 7.68 0.00 11.44
N SER A 296 8.55 0.55 12.28
CA SER A 296 9.89 0.98 11.87
C SER A 296 10.78 -0.25 11.73
N PRO A 297 11.44 -0.46 10.59
CA PRO A 297 12.25 -1.65 10.40
C PRO A 297 13.47 -1.66 11.31
N GLU A 298 13.79 -2.84 11.82
CA GLU A 298 15.06 -3.12 12.51
C GLU A 298 15.87 -4.11 11.66
N PRO A 299 17.21 -4.10 11.71
CA PRO A 299 18.02 -5.12 11.06
C PRO A 299 17.63 -6.52 11.52
N TRP A 300 17.54 -7.48 10.60
CA TRP A 300 17.26 -8.88 10.88
C TRP A 300 18.40 -9.79 10.40
N ASP A 301 18.51 -10.97 11.03
CA ASP A 301 19.33 -12.06 10.49
C ASP A 301 18.57 -12.72 9.33
N ASN A 302 19.10 -12.61 8.11
CA ASN A 302 18.51 -13.22 6.92
C ASN A 302 18.89 -14.69 6.74
N HIS A 303 19.64 -15.25 7.70
CA HIS A 303 20.12 -16.61 7.72
C HIS A 303 20.86 -16.99 6.43
N ASP A 304 21.92 -16.26 6.11
CA ASP A 304 22.73 -16.44 4.90
C ASP A 304 21.95 -16.24 3.59
N GLY A 305 21.03 -15.27 3.57
CA GLY A 305 20.18 -14.94 2.43
C GLY A 305 19.03 -15.92 2.17
N ARG A 306 18.72 -16.80 3.14
CA ARG A 306 17.64 -17.80 3.02
C ARG A 306 16.27 -17.23 3.37
N VAL A 307 16.17 -16.12 4.10
CA VAL A 307 14.89 -15.47 4.42
C VAL A 307 15.01 -13.96 4.39
N THR A 308 14.05 -13.27 3.78
CA THR A 308 13.96 -11.80 3.82
C THR A 308 12.50 -11.31 3.77
N LEU A 309 12.30 -10.00 3.82
CA LEU A 309 11.01 -9.32 3.88
C LEU A 309 10.87 -8.28 2.75
N ALA A 310 9.64 -8.05 2.27
CA ALA A 310 9.34 -6.99 1.31
C ALA A 310 7.94 -6.36 1.54
N GLY A 311 7.78 -5.09 1.13
CA GLY A 311 6.53 -4.33 1.27
C GLY A 311 6.19 -4.07 2.74
N ASP A 312 4.90 -4.03 3.08
CA ASP A 312 4.45 -3.79 4.46
C ASP A 312 4.94 -4.85 5.47
N ALA A 313 5.42 -6.02 5.00
CA ALA A 313 6.11 -6.97 5.86
C ALA A 313 7.46 -6.41 6.35
N ALA A 314 8.15 -5.65 5.49
CA ALA A 314 9.44 -5.02 5.76
C ALA A 314 9.34 -3.56 6.26
N HIS A 315 8.26 -2.83 5.99
CA HIS A 315 8.08 -1.44 6.46
C HIS A 315 6.60 -1.04 6.43
N ALA A 316 5.82 -1.38 7.46
CA ALA A 316 4.44 -0.93 7.54
C ALA A 316 4.41 0.59 7.81
N ILE A 317 4.03 1.38 6.80
CA ILE A 317 4.06 2.85 6.84
C ILE A 317 2.64 3.43 6.87
N ALA A 318 2.43 4.56 7.57
CA ALA A 318 1.15 5.27 7.52
C ALA A 318 0.84 5.85 6.14
N PHE A 319 -0.45 5.85 5.76
CA PHE A 319 -0.89 6.14 4.40
C PHE A 319 -0.82 7.62 3.99
N TYR A 320 -0.63 8.55 4.93
CA TYR A 320 -0.73 10.00 4.68
C TYR A 320 0.16 10.50 3.54
N ARG A 321 1.35 9.92 3.34
CA ARG A 321 2.26 10.27 2.25
C ARG A 321 2.04 9.47 0.95
N GLY A 322 1.16 8.47 0.94
CA GLY A 322 0.91 7.60 -0.22
C GLY A 322 2.07 6.69 -0.64
N GLN A 323 2.99 6.36 0.28
CA GLN A 323 4.29 5.78 -0.06
C GLN A 323 4.34 4.24 -0.08
N GLY A 324 3.35 3.55 0.50
CA GLY A 324 3.40 2.10 0.70
C GLY A 324 3.62 1.30 -0.59
N LEU A 325 2.75 1.47 -1.60
CA LEU A 325 2.89 0.76 -2.88
C LEU A 325 4.20 1.08 -3.61
N ASN A 326 4.70 2.30 -3.48
CA ASN A 326 5.89 2.74 -4.20
C ASN A 326 7.15 2.13 -3.60
N ASN A 327 7.26 2.14 -2.27
CA ASN A 327 8.30 1.41 -1.56
C ASN A 327 8.21 -0.09 -1.81
N ALA A 328 7.02 -0.69 -1.74
CA ALA A 328 6.82 -2.10 -2.08
C ALA A 328 7.26 -2.47 -3.50
N THR A 329 7.07 -1.56 -4.47
CA THR A 329 7.53 -1.77 -5.86
C THR A 329 9.06 -1.69 -5.93
N ALA A 330 9.68 -0.73 -5.22
CA ALA A 330 11.14 -0.63 -5.15
C ALA A 330 11.76 -1.85 -4.48
N ASP A 331 11.17 -2.33 -3.38
CA ASP A 331 11.60 -3.56 -2.72
C ASP A 331 11.57 -4.74 -3.70
N ALA A 332 10.47 -4.91 -4.45
CA ALA A 332 10.37 -5.98 -5.43
C ALA A 332 11.48 -5.89 -6.48
N ALA A 333 11.75 -4.69 -7.02
CA ALA A 333 12.78 -4.51 -8.03
C ALA A 333 14.19 -4.77 -7.48
N ASN A 334 14.49 -4.25 -6.29
CA ASN A 334 15.79 -4.41 -5.65
C ASN A 334 16.02 -5.86 -5.22
N LEU A 335 15.02 -6.52 -4.65
CA LEU A 335 15.09 -7.92 -4.24
C LEU A 335 15.30 -8.84 -5.44
N VAL A 336 14.51 -8.67 -6.50
CA VAL A 336 14.62 -9.50 -7.70
C VAL A 336 16.00 -9.32 -8.35
N SER A 337 16.55 -8.10 -8.35
CA SER A 337 17.92 -7.82 -8.79
C SER A 337 18.96 -8.53 -7.91
N ALA A 338 18.81 -8.49 -6.58
CA ALA A 338 19.70 -9.21 -5.67
C ALA A 338 19.68 -10.72 -5.88
N ILE A 339 18.48 -11.31 -6.04
CA ILE A 339 18.33 -12.74 -6.31
C ILE A 339 18.97 -13.11 -7.67
N GLU A 340 18.83 -12.26 -8.69
CA GLU A 340 19.48 -12.45 -9.99
C GLU A 340 21.00 -12.49 -9.86
N LYS A 341 21.61 -11.54 -9.16
CA LYS A 341 23.07 -11.52 -8.90
C LYS A 341 23.55 -12.78 -8.18
N GLY A 342 22.78 -13.24 -7.19
CA GLY A 342 23.05 -14.50 -6.50
C GLY A 342 22.91 -15.72 -7.42
N ALA A 343 21.93 -15.72 -8.32
CA ALA A 343 21.67 -16.81 -9.25
C ALA A 343 22.72 -16.92 -10.36
N THR A 344 23.23 -15.80 -10.85
CA THR A 344 24.25 -15.73 -11.92
C THR A 344 25.67 -15.92 -11.38
N GLY A 345 25.85 -15.85 -10.06
CA GLY A 345 27.17 -15.92 -9.41
C GLY A 345 27.96 -14.61 -9.48
N GLU A 346 27.32 -13.50 -9.84
CA GLU A 346 27.92 -12.16 -9.71
C GLU A 346 28.29 -11.85 -8.25
N MET A 347 27.44 -12.32 -7.32
CA MET A 347 27.64 -12.23 -5.89
C MET A 347 27.21 -13.54 -5.22
N THR A 348 27.65 -13.80 -3.99
CA THR A 348 27.02 -14.85 -3.19
C THR A 348 25.58 -14.46 -2.88
N MET A 349 24.66 -15.44 -2.80
CA MET A 349 23.26 -15.16 -2.43
C MET A 349 23.17 -14.45 -1.07
N ALA A 350 23.99 -14.87 -0.11
CA ALA A 350 24.04 -14.26 1.22
C ALA A 350 24.43 -12.78 1.16
N ASP A 351 25.46 -12.42 0.40
CA ASP A 351 25.89 -11.02 0.27
C ASP A 351 24.86 -10.18 -0.48
N ALA A 352 24.29 -10.70 -1.57
CA ALA A 352 23.30 -9.99 -2.36
C ALA A 352 22.03 -9.67 -1.55
N ILE A 353 21.52 -10.64 -0.77
CA ILE A 353 20.36 -10.42 0.09
C ILE A 353 20.71 -9.51 1.27
N THR A 354 21.93 -9.60 1.82
CA THR A 354 22.40 -8.68 2.88
C THR A 354 22.47 -7.24 2.40
N GLU A 355 22.90 -6.99 1.16
CA GLU A 355 22.87 -5.64 0.57
C GLU A 355 21.43 -5.13 0.40
N TYR A 356 20.52 -5.99 -0.07
CA TYR A 356 19.10 -5.66 -0.17
C TYR A 356 18.49 -5.31 1.19
N ASP A 357 18.72 -6.14 2.21
CA ASP A 357 18.15 -5.94 3.55
C ASP A 357 18.61 -4.60 4.15
N LYS A 358 19.91 -4.26 4.00
CA LYS A 358 20.45 -2.97 4.44
C LYS A 358 19.75 -1.78 3.77
N GLU A 359 19.50 -1.88 2.47
CA GLU A 359 18.80 -0.85 1.70
C GLU A 359 17.35 -0.68 2.16
N VAL A 360 16.62 -1.79 2.30
CA VAL A 360 15.21 -1.79 2.71
C VAL A 360 15.04 -1.28 4.13
N VAL A 361 15.90 -1.68 5.06
CA VAL A 361 15.89 -1.18 6.44
C VAL A 361 16.10 0.33 6.46
N ALA A 362 17.16 0.81 5.81
CA ALA A 362 17.50 2.24 5.80
C ALA A 362 16.39 3.09 5.17
N ARG A 363 15.87 2.70 4.00
CA ARG A 363 14.78 3.41 3.33
C ARG A 363 13.48 3.34 4.14
N GLY A 364 13.13 2.16 4.66
CA GLY A 364 11.91 1.96 5.43
C GLY A 364 11.91 2.75 6.74
N GLN A 365 13.03 2.83 7.45
CA GLN A 365 13.18 3.65 8.67
C GLN A 365 12.91 5.14 8.38
N GLU A 366 13.52 5.68 7.32
CA GLU A 366 13.30 7.07 6.92
C GLU A 366 11.83 7.31 6.51
N GLU A 367 11.25 6.40 5.74
CA GLU A 367 9.86 6.52 5.27
C GLU A 367 8.83 6.43 6.39
N VAL A 368 9.05 5.55 7.38
CA VAL A 368 8.22 5.48 8.59
C VAL A 368 8.34 6.75 9.41
N LYS A 369 9.55 7.27 9.60
CA LYS A 369 9.80 8.53 10.32
C LYS A 369 9.06 9.69 9.66
N LEU A 370 9.29 9.93 8.36
CA LEU A 370 8.65 11.03 7.61
C LEU A 370 7.12 10.92 7.60
N SER A 371 6.60 9.70 7.52
CA SER A 371 5.14 9.48 7.53
C SER A 371 4.54 9.69 8.92
N ARG A 372 5.26 9.35 9.99
CA ARG A 372 4.88 9.66 11.38
C ARG A 372 4.88 11.17 11.62
N GLU A 373 5.88 11.88 11.15
CA GLU A 373 5.97 13.35 11.27
C GLU A 373 4.82 14.05 10.54
N LEU A 374 4.49 13.62 9.31
CA LEU A 374 3.33 14.16 8.59
C LEU A 374 2.01 13.83 9.30
N ALA A 375 1.85 12.60 9.80
CA ALA A 375 0.66 12.23 10.56
C ALA A 375 0.47 13.16 11.77
N LEU A 376 1.54 13.43 12.53
CA LEU A 376 1.49 14.26 13.73
C LEU A 376 1.23 15.73 13.39
N SER A 377 1.72 16.20 12.24
CA SER A 377 1.47 17.57 11.81
C SER A 377 0.01 17.80 11.43
N MET A 378 -0.70 16.78 10.92
CA MET A 378 -2.11 16.91 10.57
C MET A 378 -3.00 17.24 11.77
N GLU A 379 -2.63 16.81 12.98
CA GLU A 379 -3.33 17.15 14.23
C GLU A 379 -3.08 18.60 14.68
N HIS A 380 -2.10 19.28 14.08
CA HIS A 380 -1.67 20.62 14.46
C HIS A 380 -1.57 21.53 13.22
N TRP A 381 -2.64 22.28 12.96
CA TRP A 381 -2.79 23.09 11.74
C TRP A 381 -1.55 23.88 11.32
N GLU A 382 -0.97 24.67 12.23
CA GLU A 382 0.24 25.46 11.94
C GLU A 382 1.44 24.59 11.55
N LYS A 383 1.61 23.43 12.20
CA LYS A 383 2.69 22.48 11.84
C LYS A 383 2.43 21.84 10.48
N PHE A 384 1.17 21.57 10.14
CA PHE A 384 0.80 21.05 8.83
C PHE A 384 1.13 22.05 7.71
N LEU A 385 0.79 23.33 7.88
CA LEU A 385 1.13 24.38 6.92
C LEU A 385 2.64 24.53 6.72
N GLU A 386 3.43 24.22 7.75
CA GLU A 386 4.89 24.24 7.69
C GLU A 386 5.52 22.94 7.17
N SER A 387 4.71 21.92 6.88
CA SER A 387 5.20 20.59 6.51
C SER A 387 5.84 20.57 5.11
N PRO A 388 6.73 19.59 4.82
CA PRO A 388 7.39 19.51 3.52
C PRO A 388 6.43 19.43 2.33
N ILE A 389 5.31 18.71 2.46
CA ILE A 389 4.32 18.57 1.37
C ILE A 389 3.66 19.91 1.02
N ILE A 390 3.52 20.83 1.98
CA ILE A 390 3.00 22.18 1.74
C ILE A 390 4.10 23.11 1.21
N LYS A 391 5.28 23.11 1.82
CA LYS A 391 6.36 24.05 1.47
C LYS A 391 7.09 23.72 0.17
N TYR A 392 7.29 22.44 -0.09
CA TYR A 392 8.18 21.94 -1.15
C TYR A 392 7.49 20.96 -2.10
N GLY A 393 6.24 20.59 -1.82
CA GLY A 393 5.54 19.52 -2.51
C GLY A 393 6.02 18.11 -2.11
N GLY A 394 5.71 17.12 -2.94
CA GLY A 394 5.99 15.70 -2.69
C GLY A 394 7.43 15.28 -2.97
N ASN A 395 8.29 16.20 -3.41
CA ASN A 395 9.70 15.92 -3.70
C ASN A 395 10.52 16.04 -2.41
N ILE A 396 11.28 15.00 -2.08
CA ILE A 396 12.21 15.02 -0.95
C ILE A 396 13.27 16.11 -1.23
N PRO A 397 13.66 16.95 -0.24
CA PRO A 397 14.62 18.04 -0.43
C PRO A 397 15.94 17.67 -1.12
N LYS A 398 16.35 16.39 -1.09
CA LYS A 398 17.57 15.88 -1.73
C LYS A 398 17.56 15.93 -3.26
N GLU A 399 16.40 16.09 -3.90
CA GLU A 399 16.30 16.19 -5.37
C GLU A 399 16.34 17.64 -5.88
N MET A 400 16.45 18.64 -4.99
CA MET A 400 16.61 20.06 -5.38
C MET A 400 18.05 20.58 -5.23
N SER A 401 19.00 19.71 -4.85
CA SER A 401 20.41 20.07 -4.67
C SER A 401 21.37 19.20 -5.50
N LYS A 402 21.02 18.94 -6.76
CA LYS A 402 21.96 18.48 -7.79
C LYS A 402 21.73 19.21 -9.10
#